data_AF-A0A8C2FCY6-F1
#
_entry.id   AF-A0A8C2FCY6-F1
#
_cell.length_a   1.000
_cell.length_b   1.000
_cell.length_c   1.000
_cell.angle_alpha   90.00
_cell.angle_beta   90.00
_cell.angle_gamma   90.00
#
_symmetry.space_group_name_H-M   'P 1'
#
loop_
_entity.id
_entity.type
_entity.pdbx_description
1 polymer ?
#
loop_
_entity_poly.entity_id
_entity_poly.type
_entity_poly.pdbx_seq_one_letter_code
_entity_poly.pdbx_strand_id
1 'polypeptide(L)' 'MFGGNHKVEDACEMYARAANMFKMAKNWSAAGSAFCQAARLHMQMQNKLDSATSFVDAGNAY' A
#
# COMPACT_ATOMS: atom_id res chain seq x y z
N MET A 1 -21.22 -15.35 3.65
CA MET A 1 -20.78 -14.15 4.41
C MET A 1 -19.40 -13.74 3.92
N PHE A 2 -19.31 -12.87 2.91
CA PHE A 2 -18.03 -12.34 2.39
C PHE A 2 -18.06 -10.81 2.46
N GLY A 3 -17.97 -10.27 3.68
CA GLY A 3 -17.93 -8.83 3.94
C GLY A 3 -16.54 -8.29 4.32
N GLY A 4 -15.51 -9.14 4.26
CA GLY A 4 -14.16 -8.80 4.75
C GLY A 4 -13.29 -8.03 3.76
N ASN A 5 -13.43 -8.28 2.45
CA ASN A 5 -12.48 -7.76 1.45
C ASN A 5 -12.68 -6.28 1.10
N HIS A 6 -13.92 -5.79 1.09
CA HIS A 6 -14.21 -4.40 0.71
C HIS A 6 -13.43 -3.38 1.55
N LYS A 7 -13.25 -3.62 2.85
CA LYS A 7 -12.48 -2.71 3.72
C LYS A 7 -10.99 -2.71 3.40
N VAL A 8 -10.46 -3.86 2.96
CA VAL A 8 -9.05 -4.02 2.61
C VAL A 8 -8.79 -3.40 1.24
N GLU A 9 -9.72 -3.54 0.30
CA GLU A 9 -9.68 -2.87 -1.02
C GLU A 9 -9.70 -1.35 -0.86
N ASP A 10 -10.66 -0.81 -0.09
CA ASP A 10 -10.81 0.63 0.14
C ASP A 10 -9.58 1.22 0.84
N ALA A 11 -9.06 0.51 1.87
CA ALA A 11 -7.84 0.90 2.54
C ALA A 11 -6.63 0.90 1.59
N CYS A 12 -6.52 -0.10 0.71
CA CYS A 12 -5.42 -0.18 -0.25
C CYS A 12 -5.42 0.99 -1.23
N GLU A 13 -6.59 1.37 -1.73
CA GLU A 13 -6.77 2.55 -2.57
C GLU A 13 -6.40 3.85 -1.83
N MET A 14 -6.80 3.98 -0.56
CA MET A 14 -6.43 5.11 0.28
C MET A 14 -4.92 5.21 0.48
N TYR A 15 -4.23 4.09 0.75
CA TYR A 15 -2.77 4.09 0.93
C TYR A 15 -2.02 4.39 -0.37
N ALA A 16 -2.48 3.88 -1.51
CA ALA A 16 -1.90 4.21 -2.82
C ALA A 16 -2.04 5.70 -3.13
N ARG A 17 -3.20 6.29 -2.84
CA ARG A 17 -3.44 7.73 -2.99
C ARG A 17 -2.55 8.55 -2.06
N ALA A 18 -2.45 8.15 -0.80
CA ALA A 18 -1.58 8.79 0.19
C ALA A 18 -0.09 8.72 -0.24
N ALA A 19 0.37 7.56 -0.69
CA ALA A 19 1.73 7.37 -1.19
C ALA A 19 2.05 8.32 -2.35
N ASN A 20 1.11 8.49 -3.30
CA ASN A 20 1.29 9.42 -4.41
C ASN A 20 1.36 10.89 -3.95
N MET A 21 0.57 11.28 -2.95
CA MET A 21 0.65 12.60 -2.32
C MET A 21 1.97 12.82 -1.58
N PHE A 22 2.48 11.81 -0.86
CA PHE A 22 3.77 11.88 -0.19
C PHE A 22 4.94 12.01 -1.18
N LYS A 23 4.87 11.35 -2.35
CA LYS A 23 5.83 11.55 -3.44
C LYS A 23 5.81 12.99 -3.95
N MET A 24 4.63 13.60 -4.12
CA MET A 24 4.52 15.02 -4.49
C MET A 24 5.10 15.95 -3.42
N ALA A 25 4.93 15.61 -2.15
CA ALA A 25 5.49 16.35 -1.02
C ALA A 25 7.00 16.12 -0.82
N LYS A 26 7.68 15.35 -1.70
CA LYS A 26 9.07 14.88 -1.54
C LYS A 26 9.33 14.16 -0.21
N ASN A 27 8.28 13.63 0.42
CA ASN A 27 8.36 12.91 1.67
C ASN A 27 8.45 11.40 1.39
N TRP A 28 9.65 10.99 0.98
CA TRP A 28 9.98 9.63 0.62
C TRP A 28 9.70 8.64 1.77
N SER A 29 10.14 8.96 2.99
CA SER A 29 9.88 8.12 4.18
C SER A 29 8.39 7.88 4.46
N ALA A 30 7.54 8.90 4.30
CA ALA A 30 6.10 8.73 4.47
C ALA A 30 5.45 7.97 3.30
N ALA A 31 5.94 8.16 2.07
CA ALA A 31 5.49 7.40 0.91
C ALA A 31 5.80 5.89 1.06
N GLY A 32 7.02 5.56 1.49
CA GLY A 32 7.41 4.17 1.77
C GLY A 32 6.59 3.54 2.88
N SER A 33 6.29 4.28 3.97
CA SER A 33 5.35 3.82 5.01
C SER A 33 3.95 3.54 4.47
N ALA A 34 3.40 4.41 3.61
CA ALA A 34 2.09 4.22 2.99
C ALA A 34 2.07 3.00 2.05
N PHE A 35 3.09 2.82 1.21
CA PHE A 35 3.24 1.62 0.37
C PHE A 35 3.39 0.34 1.20
N CYS A 36 4.08 0.39 2.33
CA CYS A 36 4.23 -0.74 3.25
C CYS A 36 2.87 -1.16 3.86
N GLN A 37 2.00 -0.19 4.17
CA GLN A 37 0.64 -0.48 4.62
C GLN A 37 -0.26 -1.02 3.49
N ALA A 38 -0.17 -0.48 2.28
CA ALA A 38 -0.85 -1.05 1.10
C ALA A 38 -0.40 -2.50 0.83
N ALA A 39 0.90 -2.78 0.89
CA ALA A 39 1.47 -4.11 0.69
C ALA A 39 0.95 -5.12 1.72
N ARG A 40 0.80 -4.71 2.98
CA ARG A 40 0.22 -5.55 4.05
C ARG A 40 -1.24 -5.90 3.79
N LEU A 41 -2.01 -4.95 3.25
CA LEU A 41 -3.41 -5.18 2.89
C LEU A 41 -3.53 -6.15 1.70
N HIS A 42 -2.68 -6.00 0.68
CA HIS A 42 -2.59 -6.97 -0.41
C HIS A 42 -2.24 -8.39 0.08
N MET A 43 -1.41 -8.49 1.13
CA MET A 43 -1.08 -9.76 1.78
C MET A 43 -2.30 -10.41 2.44
N GLN A 44 -3.18 -9.62 3.06
CA GLN A 44 -4.44 -10.09 3.65
C GLN A 44 -5.45 -10.55 2.60
N MET A 45 -5.43 -9.98 1.40
CA MET A 45 -6.27 -10.42 0.28
C MET A 45 -5.74 -11.65 -0.48
N GLN A 46 -4.73 -12.34 0.07
CA GLN A 46 -3.99 -13.41 -0.60
C GLN A 46 -3.31 -12.98 -1.92
N ASN A 47 -3.22 -11.68 -2.20
CA ASN A 47 -2.60 -11.17 -3.42
C ASN A 47 -1.09 -11.00 -3.21
N LYS A 48 -0.39 -12.14 -3.10
CA LYS A 48 1.04 -12.22 -2.77
C LYS A 48 1.94 -11.48 -3.76
N LEU A 49 1.57 -11.46 -5.05
CA LEU A 49 2.35 -10.80 -6.11
C LEU A 49 2.30 -9.27 -5.96
N ASP A 50 1.11 -8.70 -5.83
CA ASP A 50 0.94 -7.26 -5.58
C ASP A 50 1.60 -6.80 -4.28
N SER A 51 1.51 -7.61 -3.23
CA SER A 51 2.16 -7.33 -1.95
C SER A 51 3.68 -7.26 -2.09
N ALA A 52 4.31 -8.21 -2.79
CA ALA A 52 5.76 -8.24 -2.99
C ALA A 52 6.25 -7.01 -3.79
N THR A 53 5.57 -6.68 -4.89
CA THR A 53 5.87 -5.48 -5.68
C THR A 53 5.74 -4.21 -4.85
N SER A 54 4.65 -4.09 -4.08
CA SER A 54 4.40 -2.93 -3.21
C SER A 54 5.47 -2.79 -2.11
N PHE A 55 5.99 -3.90 -1.58
CA PHE A 55 7.10 -3.88 -0.62
C PHE A 55 8.43 -3.44 -1.24
N VAL A 56 8.69 -3.82 -2.50
CA VAL A 56 9.88 -3.38 -3.23
C VAL A 56 9.80 -1.89 -3.53
N ASP A 57 8.65 -1.40 -3.99
CA ASP A 57 8.41 0.04 -4.21
C ASP A 57 8.49 0.83 -2.89
N ALA A 58 7.95 0.28 -1.80
CA ALA A 58 8.10 0.87 -0.47
C ALA A 58 9.57 0.99 -0.06
N GLY A 59 10.36 -0.07 -0.27
CA GLY A 59 11.79 -0.10 0.04
C GLY A 59 12.60 0.87 -0.82
N ASN A 60 12.24 1.04 -2.09
CA ASN A 60 12.85 2.02 -2.98
C ASN A 60 12.43 3.47 -2.68
N ALA A 61 11.30 3.66 -2.01
CA ALA A 61 10.78 4.95 -1.61
C ALA A 61 11.30 5.43 -0.25
N TYR A 62 12.03 4.61 0.52
CA TYR A 62 12.76 5.03 1.72
C TYR A 62 14.14 5.60 1.38
#